data_AF-A0A7V8WK90-F1
#
_entry.id   AF-A0A7V8WK90-F1
#
_cell.length_a   1.000
_cell.length_b   1.000
_cell.length_c   1.000
_cell.angle_alpha   90.00
_cell.angle_beta   90.00
_cell.angle_gamma   90.00
#
_symmetry.space_group_name_H-M   'P 1'
#
loop_
_entity.id
_entity.type
_entity.pdbx_description
1 polymer ?
#
loop_
_entity_poly.entity_id
_entity_poly.type
_entity_poly.pdbx_seq_one_letter_code
_entity_poly.pdbx_strand_id
1 'polypeptide(L)'
;MVKDYDVIVIGGGPGGEVAAERCSMGGLSTVIVERELVGGECSFWGCMPSKGLLRPGDVLAAAERVPGAREAITRAIDTGAALERRDQITNSWNDELHVEWLESVGVDLVVDRARQVLVGATFVGSDAGDMLHGATIAIVAEVPLVRLRHAVPSFPSLSEVWLKAIENYDYPEEGE
;
A
#
# COMPACT_ATOMS: atom_id res chain seq x y z
N MET A 1 18.66 12.70 11.11
CA MET A 1 19.88 12.04 10.58
C MET A 1 19.59 11.62 9.16
N VAL A 2 20.49 11.88 8.22
CA VAL A 2 20.39 11.39 6.84
C VAL A 2 20.84 9.92 6.83
N LYS A 3 20.10 9.06 6.12
CA LYS A 3 20.38 7.64 6.01
C LYS A 3 20.39 7.30 4.52
N ASP A 4 21.55 6.91 4.02
CA ASP A 4 21.73 6.57 2.61
C ASP A 4 21.21 5.16 2.35
N TYR A 5 20.56 4.98 1.20
CA TYR A 5 20.10 3.69 0.71
C TYR A 5 20.64 3.47 -0.70
N ASP A 6 21.07 2.25 -0.98
CA ASP A 6 21.53 1.82 -2.30
C ASP A 6 20.36 1.71 -3.29
N VAL A 7 19.16 1.36 -2.81
CA VAL A 7 17.96 1.14 -3.63
C VAL A 7 16.70 1.67 -2.94
N ILE A 8 15.83 2.38 -3.67
CA ILE A 8 14.42 2.54 -3.28
C ILE A 8 13.54 1.90 -4.34
N VAL A 9 12.47 1.26 -3.87
CA VAL A 9 11.40 0.68 -4.64
C VAL A 9 10.13 1.49 -4.39
N ILE A 10 9.42 1.89 -5.45
CA ILE A 10 8.16 2.64 -5.33
C ILE A 10 7.00 1.69 -5.66
N GLY A 11 6.10 1.50 -4.70
CA GLY A 11 5.01 0.53 -4.70
C GLY A 11 5.40 -0.75 -3.97
N GLY A 12 4.67 -1.10 -2.92
CA GLY A 12 4.75 -2.34 -2.14
C GLY A 12 3.84 -3.44 -2.68
N GLY A 13 3.53 -3.43 -3.97
CA GLY A 13 2.88 -4.57 -4.63
C GLY A 13 3.84 -5.73 -4.85
N PRO A 14 3.39 -6.84 -5.45
CA PRO A 14 4.18 -8.08 -5.56
C PRO A 14 5.52 -7.90 -6.27
N GLY A 15 5.57 -7.03 -7.29
CA GLY A 15 6.81 -6.73 -8.00
C GLY A 15 7.78 -5.89 -7.17
N GLY A 16 7.25 -4.98 -6.36
CA GLY A 16 8.07 -4.12 -5.49
C GLY A 16 8.64 -4.90 -4.31
N GLU A 17 7.80 -5.68 -3.64
CA GLU A 17 8.23 -6.59 -2.56
C GLU A 17 9.39 -7.48 -3.02
N VAL A 18 9.22 -8.21 -4.14
CA VAL A 18 10.27 -9.09 -4.68
C VAL A 18 11.54 -8.32 -5.09
N ALA A 19 11.39 -7.10 -5.62
CA ALA A 19 12.54 -6.28 -5.97
C ALA A 19 13.33 -5.87 -4.72
N ALA A 20 12.65 -5.43 -3.66
CA ALA A 20 13.30 -5.00 -2.44
C ALA A 20 13.96 -6.16 -1.68
N GLU A 21 13.29 -7.32 -1.62
CA GLU A 21 13.85 -8.53 -1.06
C GLU A 21 15.17 -8.89 -1.75
N ARG A 22 15.20 -8.90 -3.09
CA ARG A 22 16.41 -9.26 -3.84
C ARG A 22 17.54 -8.26 -3.65
N CYS A 23 17.24 -6.97 -3.59
CA CYS A 23 18.25 -5.95 -3.31
C CYS A 23 18.81 -6.10 -1.89
N SER A 24 17.95 -6.32 -0.89
CA SER A 24 18.34 -6.59 0.49
C SER A 24 19.20 -7.86 0.62
N MET A 25 18.80 -8.97 -0.03
CA MET A 25 19.60 -10.21 -0.09
C MET A 25 20.94 -10.02 -0.80
N GLY A 26 21.03 -9.06 -1.72
CA GLY A 26 22.26 -8.64 -2.38
C GLY A 26 23.19 -7.81 -1.49
N GLY A 27 22.81 -7.54 -0.24
CA GLY A 27 23.55 -6.69 0.69
C GLY A 27 23.37 -5.19 0.45
N LEU A 28 22.41 -4.81 -0.40
CA LEU A 28 22.10 -3.41 -0.68
C LEU A 28 21.09 -2.89 0.35
N SER A 29 21.38 -1.76 0.95
CA SER A 29 20.43 -1.03 1.78
C SER A 29 19.23 -0.61 0.91
N THR A 30 18.05 -1.16 1.21
CA THR A 30 16.88 -1.05 0.32
C THR A 30 15.64 -0.60 1.06
N VAL A 31 14.79 0.20 0.42
CA VAL A 31 13.58 0.76 1.03
C VAL A 31 12.38 0.76 0.05
N ILE A 32 11.16 0.38 0.47
CA ILE A 32 9.88 0.39 -0.27
C ILE A 32 8.94 1.53 0.15
N VAL A 33 8.53 2.38 -0.80
CA VAL A 33 7.50 3.40 -0.57
C VAL A 33 6.15 2.94 -1.13
N GLU A 34 5.18 2.62 -0.27
CA GLU A 34 3.79 2.26 -0.64
C GLU A 34 2.81 3.35 -0.16
N ARG A 35 1.76 3.62 -0.95
CA ARG A 35 0.76 4.68 -0.69
C ARG A 35 -0.45 4.19 0.11
N GLU A 36 -0.72 2.90 0.11
CA GLU A 36 -1.89 2.29 0.72
C GLU A 36 -1.46 1.02 1.48
N LEU A 37 -1.92 -0.17 1.04
CA LEU A 37 -1.64 -1.43 1.71
C LEU A 37 -0.43 -2.14 1.09
N VAL A 38 0.50 -2.55 1.94
CA VAL A 38 1.66 -3.37 1.54
C VAL A 38 1.19 -4.77 1.13
N GLY A 39 1.59 -5.21 -0.06
CA GLY A 39 1.03 -6.33 -0.81
C GLY A 39 0.32 -5.87 -2.10
N GLY A 40 -0.09 -4.60 -2.14
CA GLY A 40 -0.62 -3.91 -3.32
C GLY A 40 -1.90 -4.51 -3.91
N GLU A 41 -2.19 -4.14 -5.16
CA GLU A 41 -3.45 -4.48 -5.83
C GLU A 41 -3.72 -5.98 -5.83
N CYS A 42 -2.70 -6.81 -6.09
CA CYS A 42 -2.88 -8.26 -6.18
C CYS A 42 -3.52 -8.85 -4.92
N SER A 43 -3.06 -8.41 -3.74
CA SER A 43 -3.50 -8.91 -2.44
C SER A 43 -4.87 -8.39 -2.02
N PHE A 44 -5.16 -7.10 -2.25
CA PHE A 44 -6.32 -6.45 -1.64
C PHE A 44 -7.43 -6.05 -2.61
N TRP A 45 -7.11 -5.88 -3.90
CA TRP A 45 -8.05 -5.24 -4.85
C TRP A 45 -8.25 -6.01 -6.15
N GLY A 46 -7.33 -6.91 -6.51
CA GLY A 46 -7.27 -7.55 -7.83
C GLY A 46 -7.33 -9.06 -7.74
N CYS A 47 -6.20 -9.70 -8.04
CA CYS A 47 -6.10 -11.14 -8.25
C CYS A 47 -6.64 -12.01 -7.11
N MET A 48 -6.25 -11.74 -5.86
CA MET A 48 -6.63 -12.52 -4.69
C MET A 48 -8.12 -12.39 -4.37
N PRO A 49 -8.69 -11.19 -4.16
CA PRO A 49 -10.13 -11.06 -3.92
C PRO A 49 -10.97 -11.57 -5.09
N SER A 50 -10.54 -11.34 -6.34
CA SER A 50 -11.23 -11.86 -7.53
C SER A 50 -11.30 -13.40 -7.51
N LYS A 51 -10.18 -14.07 -7.25
CA LYS A 51 -10.16 -15.54 -7.14
C LYS A 51 -10.94 -16.03 -5.91
N GLY A 52 -10.93 -15.26 -4.83
CA GLY A 52 -11.75 -15.52 -3.65
C GLY A 52 -13.24 -15.55 -3.95
N LEU A 53 -13.72 -14.57 -4.71
CA LEU A 53 -15.11 -14.43 -5.14
C LEU A 53 -15.54 -15.46 -6.19
N LEU A 54 -14.66 -15.81 -7.14
CA LEU A 54 -15.00 -16.75 -8.20
C LEU A 54 -15.02 -18.21 -7.72
N ARG A 55 -14.25 -18.53 -6.67
CA ARG A 55 -14.04 -19.91 -6.24
C ARG A 55 -15.34 -20.65 -5.85
N PRO A 56 -16.30 -20.07 -5.11
CA PRO A 56 -17.58 -20.73 -4.84
C PRO A 56 -18.32 -21.15 -6.11
N GLY A 57 -18.32 -20.30 -7.14
CA GLY A 57 -18.94 -20.61 -8.43
C GLY A 57 -18.25 -21.76 -9.16
N ASP A 58 -16.92 -21.76 -9.18
CA ASP A 58 -16.13 -22.86 -9.76
C ASP A 58 -16.41 -24.19 -9.06
N VAL A 59 -16.51 -24.18 -7.73
CA VAL A 59 -16.78 -25.38 -6.92
C VAL A 59 -18.21 -25.88 -7.17
N LEU A 60 -19.20 -24.99 -7.21
CA LEU A 60 -20.58 -25.35 -7.51
C LEU A 60 -20.69 -25.98 -8.90
N ALA A 61 -20.14 -25.33 -9.92
CA ALA A 61 -20.17 -25.82 -11.29
C ALA A 61 -19.43 -27.17 -11.44
N ALA A 62 -18.35 -27.40 -10.68
CA ALA A 62 -17.67 -28.69 -10.66
C ALA A 62 -18.56 -29.78 -10.03
N ALA A 63 -19.19 -29.49 -8.89
CA ALA A 63 -20.03 -30.45 -8.17
C ALA A 63 -21.30 -30.84 -8.97
N GLU A 64 -21.90 -29.91 -9.71
CA GLU A 64 -23.07 -30.20 -10.56
C GLU A 64 -22.80 -31.24 -11.65
N ARG A 65 -21.55 -31.38 -12.09
CA ARG A 65 -21.14 -32.31 -13.14
C ARG A 65 -20.85 -33.72 -12.63
N VAL A 66 -20.95 -33.97 -11.32
CA VAL A 66 -20.61 -35.25 -10.69
C VAL A 66 -21.86 -35.92 -10.12
N PRO A 67 -22.37 -37.01 -10.75
CA PRO A 67 -23.46 -37.81 -10.18
C PRO A 67 -23.08 -38.33 -8.78
N GLY A 68 -24.00 -38.22 -7.83
CA GLY A 68 -23.78 -38.54 -6.42
C GLY A 68 -23.35 -37.34 -5.56
N ALA A 69 -22.70 -36.33 -6.16
CA ALA A 69 -22.43 -35.04 -5.48
C ALA A 69 -23.48 -33.99 -5.84
N ARG A 70 -23.92 -33.93 -7.11
CA ARG A 70 -24.88 -32.93 -7.60
C ARG A 70 -26.23 -32.98 -6.87
N GLU A 71 -26.64 -34.14 -6.36
CA GLU A 71 -27.88 -34.32 -5.61
C GLU A 71 -27.77 -33.83 -4.16
N ALA A 72 -26.54 -33.71 -3.63
CA ALA A 72 -26.27 -33.32 -2.25
C ALA A 72 -26.07 -31.81 -2.04
N ILE A 73 -25.96 -31.05 -3.14
CA ILE A 73 -25.67 -29.60 -3.11
C ILE A 73 -26.92 -28.76 -3.39
N THR A 74 -26.92 -27.53 -2.86
CA THR A 74 -27.89 -26.51 -3.28
C THR A 74 -27.35 -25.79 -4.52
N ARG A 75 -28.23 -25.38 -5.43
CA ARG A 75 -27.85 -24.67 -6.67
C ARG A 75 -27.70 -23.15 -6.50
N ALA A 76 -27.63 -22.68 -5.26
CA ALA A 76 -27.53 -21.27 -4.94
C ALA A 76 -26.18 -20.97 -4.31
N ILE A 77 -25.60 -19.83 -4.71
CA ILE A 77 -24.44 -19.26 -4.02
C ILE A 77 -24.98 -18.25 -3.01
N ASP A 78 -24.61 -18.43 -1.74
CA ASP A 78 -24.80 -17.39 -0.74
C ASP A 78 -23.84 -16.25 -1.03
N THR A 79 -24.39 -15.13 -1.47
CA THR A 79 -23.64 -13.92 -1.80
C THR A 79 -22.96 -13.31 -0.59
N GLY A 80 -23.58 -13.38 0.60
CA GLY A 80 -23.00 -12.87 1.83
C GLY A 80 -21.76 -13.67 2.23
N ALA A 81 -21.88 -15.00 2.23
CA ALA A 81 -20.75 -15.88 2.53
C ALA A 81 -19.61 -15.77 1.48
N ALA A 82 -19.95 -15.51 0.21
CA ALA A 82 -18.95 -15.28 -0.84
C ALA A 82 -18.17 -13.97 -0.62
N LEU A 83 -18.85 -12.89 -0.19
CA LEU A 83 -18.21 -11.62 0.17
C LEU A 83 -17.36 -11.78 1.44
N GLU A 84 -17.86 -12.47 2.46
CA GLU A 84 -17.10 -12.74 3.68
C GLU A 84 -15.81 -13.54 3.39
N ARG A 85 -15.88 -14.50 2.46
CA ARG A 85 -14.69 -15.22 1.98
C ARG A 85 -13.68 -14.31 1.29
N ARG A 86 -14.14 -13.36 0.46
CA ARG A 86 -13.25 -12.36 -0.16
C ARG A 86 -12.53 -11.57 0.93
N ASP A 87 -13.28 -11.11 1.91
CA ASP A 87 -12.76 -10.29 3.01
C ASP A 87 -11.72 -11.09 3.81
N GLN A 88 -11.99 -12.36 4.11
CA GLN A 88 -11.01 -13.28 4.72
C GLN A 88 -9.73 -13.43 3.87
N ILE A 89 -9.85 -13.55 2.54
CA ILE A 89 -8.71 -13.71 1.64
C ILE A 89 -7.84 -12.44 1.59
N THR A 90 -8.45 -11.27 1.70
CA THR A 90 -7.75 -9.99 1.80
C THR A 90 -7.28 -9.67 3.21
N ASN A 91 -7.40 -10.61 4.16
CA ASN A 91 -7.16 -10.39 5.59
C ASN A 91 -7.92 -9.17 6.15
N SER A 92 -9.15 -8.94 5.69
CA SER A 92 -9.93 -7.73 5.99
C SER A 92 -9.18 -6.43 5.71
N TRP A 93 -8.38 -6.39 4.64
CA TRP A 93 -7.55 -5.24 4.26
C TRP A 93 -6.53 -4.84 5.33
N ASN A 94 -6.07 -5.83 6.12
CA ASN A 94 -4.99 -5.67 7.07
C ASN A 94 -3.70 -6.20 6.43
N ASP A 95 -2.73 -5.30 6.26
CA ASP A 95 -1.41 -5.53 5.70
C ASP A 95 -0.29 -5.69 6.76
N GLU A 96 -0.62 -5.85 8.05
CA GLU A 96 0.37 -6.00 9.15
C GLU A 96 1.39 -7.10 8.85
N LEU A 97 0.97 -8.24 8.30
CA LEU A 97 1.88 -9.33 7.93
C LEU A 97 2.84 -8.94 6.80
N HIS A 98 2.39 -8.09 5.88
CA HIS A 98 3.22 -7.56 4.79
C HIS A 98 4.16 -6.46 5.30
N VAL A 99 3.70 -5.63 6.23
CA VAL A 99 4.53 -4.61 6.91
C VAL A 99 5.59 -5.25 7.80
N GLU A 100 5.25 -6.24 8.62
CA GLU A 100 6.21 -7.00 9.44
C GLU A 100 7.30 -7.64 8.57
N TRP A 101 6.90 -8.16 7.40
CA TRP A 101 7.84 -8.67 6.42
C TRP A 101 8.70 -7.54 5.81
N LEU A 102 8.13 -6.37 5.49
CA LEU A 102 8.88 -5.21 5.00
C LEU A 102 9.84 -4.59 6.03
N GLU A 103 9.47 -4.56 7.30
CA GLU A 103 10.33 -4.11 8.38
C GLU A 103 11.53 -5.06 8.55
N SER A 104 11.36 -6.34 8.19
CA SER A 104 12.49 -7.26 8.07
C SER A 104 13.46 -6.90 6.91
N VAL A 105 13.08 -5.95 6.02
CA VAL A 105 13.87 -5.50 4.84
C VAL A 105 14.15 -3.96 4.70
N GLY A 106 13.47 -3.01 5.40
CA GLY A 106 14.00 -1.68 5.87
C GLY A 106 13.61 -0.30 5.20
N VAL A 107 12.52 0.41 5.61
CA VAL A 107 12.01 1.72 5.07
C VAL A 107 11.63 2.79 6.13
N ASP A 108 11.77 4.12 5.87
CA ASP A 108 11.42 5.21 6.84
C ASP A 108 10.77 6.55 6.27
N LEU A 109 9.70 7.10 6.91
CA LEU A 109 9.17 8.50 6.82
C LEU A 109 8.88 9.03 8.24
N VAL A 110 9.17 10.31 8.55
CA VAL A 110 9.04 10.84 9.92
C VAL A 110 8.22 12.13 10.01
N VAL A 111 7.16 12.11 10.82
CA VAL A 111 6.24 13.25 11.09
C VAL A 111 6.27 13.61 12.57
N ASP A 112 6.31 14.89 12.88
CA ASP A 112 6.07 15.40 14.22
C ASP A 112 4.56 15.51 14.45
N ARG A 113 4.00 14.58 15.24
CA ARG A 113 2.56 14.50 15.49
C ARG A 113 2.02 15.64 16.38
N ALA A 114 2.88 16.34 17.13
CA ALA A 114 2.43 17.47 17.93
C ALA A 114 2.28 18.73 17.07
N ARG A 115 3.23 18.95 16.16
CA ARG A 115 3.25 20.14 15.28
C ARG A 115 2.58 19.90 13.92
N GLN A 116 2.29 18.65 13.58
CA GLN A 116 1.71 18.25 12.30
C GLN A 116 2.55 18.76 11.11
N VAL A 117 3.86 18.54 11.19
CA VAL A 117 4.83 18.90 10.14
C VAL A 117 5.74 17.73 9.80
N LEU A 118 6.20 17.70 8.55
CA LEU A 118 7.25 16.78 8.13
C LEU A 118 8.57 17.20 8.80
N VAL A 119 9.22 16.26 9.49
CA VAL A 119 10.56 16.48 10.08
C VAL A 119 11.66 15.79 9.30
N GLY A 120 11.30 14.81 8.46
CA GLY A 120 12.23 14.14 7.57
C GLY A 120 11.51 13.25 6.57
N ALA A 121 12.04 13.18 5.36
CA ALA A 121 11.57 12.29 4.31
C ALA A 121 12.76 11.86 3.44
N THR A 122 12.76 10.59 3.03
CA THR A 122 13.83 9.99 2.22
C THR A 122 13.23 9.46 0.91
N PHE A 123 13.85 9.82 -0.22
CA PHE A 123 13.46 9.42 -1.58
C PHE A 123 14.70 8.97 -2.35
N VAL A 124 14.62 7.88 -3.11
CA VAL A 124 15.65 7.39 -4.07
C VAL A 124 14.88 6.75 -5.23
N GLY A 125 15.55 6.64 -6.37
CA GLY A 125 14.94 6.25 -7.63
C GLY A 125 15.24 7.29 -8.71
N SER A 126 15.08 6.89 -9.97
CA SER A 126 15.09 7.84 -11.09
C SER A 126 14.01 8.89 -10.85
N ASP A 127 14.35 10.16 -11.04
CA ASP A 127 13.45 11.31 -10.87
C ASP A 127 13.03 11.60 -9.41
N ALA A 128 13.70 11.02 -8.40
CA ALA A 128 13.53 11.42 -6.99
C ALA A 128 13.78 12.93 -6.75
N GLY A 129 14.55 13.56 -7.63
CA GLY A 129 14.72 15.02 -7.70
C GLY A 129 13.41 15.81 -7.73
N ASP A 130 12.38 15.30 -8.42
CA ASP A 130 11.07 15.97 -8.53
C ASP A 130 10.31 16.00 -7.19
N MET A 131 10.60 15.07 -6.28
CA MET A 131 9.96 14.98 -4.96
C MET A 131 10.75 15.74 -3.89
N LEU A 132 12.09 15.73 -4.00
CA LEU A 132 13.01 16.34 -3.03
C LEU A 132 12.77 17.84 -2.83
N HIS A 133 12.42 18.57 -3.88
CA HIS A 133 12.17 20.01 -3.77
C HIS A 133 10.96 20.32 -2.89
N GLY A 134 9.85 19.59 -3.10
CA GLY A 134 8.65 19.71 -2.27
C GLY A 134 8.90 19.33 -0.81
N ALA A 135 9.62 18.23 -0.57
CA ALA A 135 10.02 17.81 0.78
C ALA A 135 10.84 18.89 1.49
N THR A 136 11.82 19.45 0.78
CA THR A 136 12.75 20.43 1.36
C THR A 136 12.00 21.69 1.77
N ILE A 137 11.12 22.21 0.92
CA ILE A 137 10.31 23.38 1.25
C ILE A 137 9.37 23.06 2.42
N ALA A 138 8.70 21.91 2.40
CA ALA A 138 7.77 21.52 3.45
C ALA A 138 8.44 21.40 4.82
N ILE A 139 9.62 20.78 4.87
CA ILE A 139 10.39 20.57 6.10
C ILE A 139 11.00 21.90 6.59
N VAL A 140 11.69 22.65 5.71
CA VAL A 140 12.41 23.88 6.11
C VAL A 140 11.45 25.01 6.48
N ALA A 141 10.32 25.13 5.77
CA ALA A 141 9.32 26.14 6.09
C ALA A 141 8.31 25.65 7.15
N GLU A 142 8.51 24.46 7.73
CA GLU A 142 7.61 23.80 8.68
C GLU A 142 6.14 23.90 8.24
N VAL A 143 5.89 23.62 6.97
CA VAL A 143 4.55 23.76 6.38
C VAL A 143 3.62 22.77 7.08
N PRO A 144 2.54 23.23 7.74
CA PRO A 144 1.58 22.33 8.35
C PRO A 144 0.99 21.37 7.32
N LEU A 145 0.78 20.10 7.68
CA LEU A 145 0.23 19.09 6.76
C LEU A 145 -1.09 19.54 6.13
N VAL A 146 -1.95 20.22 6.91
CA VAL A 146 -3.22 20.80 6.44
C VAL A 146 -3.04 21.88 5.37
N ARG A 147 -1.89 22.56 5.32
CA ARG A 147 -1.55 23.49 4.24
C ARG A 147 -0.90 22.76 3.07
N LEU A 148 -0.09 21.77 3.36
CA LEU A 148 0.65 21.00 2.36
C LEU A 148 -0.27 20.20 1.43
N ARG A 149 -1.44 19.74 1.89
CA ARG A 149 -2.51 19.14 1.04
C ARG A 149 -3.05 20.06 -0.06
N HIS A 150 -2.84 21.38 0.05
CA HIS A 150 -3.27 22.33 -0.96
C HIS A 150 -2.16 22.67 -1.96
N ALA A 151 -0.98 22.06 -1.82
CA ALA A 151 0.11 22.24 -2.75
C ALA A 151 -0.26 21.64 -4.10
N VAL A 152 -0.41 22.50 -5.11
CA VAL A 152 -0.66 22.09 -6.49
C VAL A 152 0.69 21.91 -7.18
N PRO A 153 1.05 20.70 -7.65
CA PRO A 153 2.27 20.52 -8.41
C PRO A 153 2.19 21.30 -9.73
N SER A 154 3.31 21.93 -10.10
CA SER A 154 3.38 22.83 -11.27
C SER A 154 3.14 22.12 -12.60
N PHE A 155 3.28 20.80 -12.65
CA PHE A 155 3.02 19.93 -13.79
C PHE A 155 2.71 18.51 -13.29
N PRO A 156 1.97 17.68 -14.04
CA PRO A 156 1.68 16.30 -13.64
C PRO A 156 2.97 15.47 -13.68
N SER A 157 3.47 15.10 -12.50
CA SER A 157 4.71 14.34 -12.30
C SER A 157 4.66 13.52 -11.02
N LEU A 158 5.78 12.86 -10.68
CA LEU A 158 5.96 12.17 -9.40
C LEU A 158 5.75 13.08 -8.18
N SER A 159 5.77 14.40 -8.32
CA SER A 159 5.45 15.35 -7.25
C SER A 159 3.98 15.28 -6.77
N GLU A 160 3.05 14.67 -7.53
CA GLU A 160 1.66 14.44 -7.07
C GLU A 160 1.57 13.47 -5.88
N VAL A 161 2.65 12.72 -5.59
CA VAL A 161 2.76 11.86 -4.42
C VAL A 161 2.45 12.59 -3.11
N TRP A 162 2.73 13.89 -3.03
CA TRP A 162 2.50 14.70 -1.84
C TRP A 162 1.02 14.86 -1.53
N LEU A 163 0.20 15.13 -2.55
CA LEU A 163 -1.25 15.22 -2.38
C LEU A 163 -1.80 13.90 -1.83
N LYS A 164 -1.37 12.78 -2.41
CA LYS A 164 -1.85 11.44 -2.04
C LYS A 164 -1.35 10.97 -0.67
N ALA A 165 -0.11 11.30 -0.30
CA ALA A 165 0.47 10.96 1.00
C ALA A 165 -0.20 11.72 2.16
N ILE A 166 -0.76 12.90 1.88
CA ILE A 166 -1.31 13.81 2.88
C ILE A 166 -2.84 13.71 2.97
N GLU A 167 -3.52 13.26 1.91
CA GLU A 167 -4.97 13.01 1.88
C GLU A 167 -5.43 11.93 2.88
N ASN A 168 -4.56 10.97 3.21
CA ASN A 168 -4.89 9.83 4.08
C ASN A 168 -4.47 10.03 5.55
N TYR A 169 -3.98 11.22 5.91
CA TYR A 169 -3.64 11.52 7.31
C TYR A 169 -4.91 11.97 8.05
N ASP A 170 -5.28 11.27 9.12
CA ASP A 170 -6.42 11.69 9.96
C ASP A 170 -6.05 12.98 10.70
N TYR A 171 -6.72 14.07 10.33
CA TYR A 171 -6.53 15.37 10.96
C TYR A 171 -7.42 15.45 12.21
N PRO A 172 -6.87 15.76 13.40
CA PRO A 172 -7.72 16.27 14.46
C PRO A 172 -8.35 17.59 13.95
N GLU A 173 -9.68 17.69 14.02
CA GLU A 173 -10.38 18.93 13.62
C GLU A 173 -9.80 20.12 14.39
N GLU A 174 -9.58 21.25 13.72
CA GLU A 174 -9.15 22.49 14.37
C GLU A 174 -10.23 22.97 15.35
N GLY A 175 -10.09 22.59 16.63
CA GLY A 175 -10.84 23.18 17.74
C GLY A 175 -11.25 22.22 18.86
N GLU A 176 -10.31 21.93 19.78
CA GLU A 176 -10.53 21.85 21.23
C GLU A 176 -9.32 22.43 21.97
#